data_AF-W6QKW9-F1
#
_entry.id   AF-W6QKW9-F1
#
_cell.length_a   1.000
_cell.length_b   1.000
_cell.length_c   1.000
_cell.angle_alpha   90.00
_cell.angle_beta   90.00
_cell.angle_gamma   90.00
#
_symmetry.space_group_name_H-M   'P 1'
#
loop_
_entity.id
_entity.type
_entity.pdbx_description
1 polymer ?
#
loop_
_entity_poly.entity_id
_entity_poly.type
_entity_poly.pdbx_seq_one_letter_code
_entity_poly.pdbx_strand_id
1 'polypeptide(L)'
;MMKTFEIPFYATDLPYPRPTGTEIENAPGIPMEYGGRKIVGVGPHFIVKFGLGVNLMEGENMLFVREKINIPVPRVFALYSDLETGKNFIVIERILGQTPLLAWPYFDDLRQLLSLKYFGSFDQRRLLDEIFWTYKPDPLVNGPFDSEEDLNEAMLRKYTYNRGPLYRAEYLRRCFPFIFKGHTATFTHGDLQRKNIILREKSHDQEGSHLVIIDWEKSGWYPRY
;
A
#
# COMPACT_ATOMS: atom_id res chain seq x y z
N MET A 1 11.42 13.91 -11.53
CA MET A 1 10.54 14.05 -10.35
C MET A 1 9.32 13.17 -10.57
N MET A 2 8.87 12.42 -9.56
CA MET A 2 7.58 11.73 -9.66
C MET A 2 6.46 12.76 -9.58
N LYS A 3 5.37 12.51 -10.30
CA LYS A 3 4.18 13.37 -10.26
C LYS A 3 3.58 13.26 -8.87
N THR A 4 3.48 14.35 -8.14
CA THR A 4 2.71 14.38 -6.89
C THR A 4 1.22 14.47 -7.22
N PHE A 5 0.39 13.79 -6.44
CA PHE A 5 -1.07 13.91 -6.56
C PHE A 5 -1.54 15.00 -5.60
N GLU A 6 -2.36 15.93 -6.08
CA GLU A 6 -2.97 16.92 -5.21
C GLU A 6 -4.00 16.25 -4.29
N ILE A 7 -3.90 16.53 -2.99
CA ILE A 7 -4.85 16.07 -1.98
C ILE A 7 -5.57 17.31 -1.42
N PRO A 8 -6.91 17.35 -1.42
CA PRO A 8 -7.80 16.23 -1.73
C PRO A 8 -7.89 15.90 -3.22
N PHE A 9 -7.88 14.60 -3.54
CA PHE A 9 -8.09 14.09 -4.89
C PHE A 9 -9.56 13.71 -5.09
N TYR A 10 -10.12 14.09 -6.24
CA TYR A 10 -11.50 13.78 -6.61
C TYR A 10 -11.59 13.45 -8.10
N ALA A 11 -11.99 12.23 -8.44
CA ALA A 11 -12.29 11.85 -9.82
C ALA A 11 -13.54 12.60 -10.31
N THR A 12 -13.58 12.93 -11.60
CA THR A 12 -14.69 13.64 -12.25
C THR A 12 -15.75 12.70 -12.81
N ASP A 13 -15.35 11.52 -13.27
CA ASP A 13 -16.22 10.50 -13.83
C ASP A 13 -16.45 9.37 -12.80
N LEU A 14 -17.56 9.44 -12.06
CA LEU A 14 -17.95 8.40 -11.11
C LEU A 14 -19.04 7.49 -11.71
N PRO A 15 -19.05 6.20 -11.35
CA PRO A 15 -20.13 5.28 -11.76
C PRO A 15 -21.46 5.57 -11.05
N TYR A 16 -21.44 6.32 -9.94
CA TYR A 16 -22.59 6.67 -9.11
C TYR A 16 -22.26 7.94 -8.31
N PRO A 17 -23.25 8.71 -7.80
CA PRO A 17 -22.96 9.81 -6.87
C PRO A 17 -22.04 9.40 -5.72
N ARG A 18 -21.13 10.30 -5.35
CA ARG A 18 -20.15 10.05 -4.29
C ARG A 18 -20.87 9.75 -2.96
N PRO A 19 -20.44 8.72 -2.21
CA PRO A 19 -20.98 8.46 -0.88
C PRO A 19 -20.84 9.67 0.05
N THR A 20 -21.90 9.96 0.79
CA THR A 20 -21.90 10.92 1.89
C THR A 20 -21.24 10.32 3.13
N GLY A 21 -20.76 11.18 4.05
CA GLY A 21 -20.18 10.72 5.32
C GLY A 21 -21.15 9.85 6.14
N THR A 22 -22.45 10.18 6.12
CA THR A 22 -23.50 9.41 6.79
C THR A 22 -23.69 8.02 6.16
N GLU A 23 -23.70 7.92 4.84
CA GLU A 23 -23.78 6.63 4.15
C GLU A 23 -22.57 5.75 4.45
N ILE A 24 -21.37 6.34 4.53
CA ILE A 24 -20.13 5.64 4.86
C ILE A 24 -20.17 5.09 6.29
N GLU A 25 -20.51 5.92 7.28
CA GLU A 25 -20.49 5.50 8.69
C GLU A 25 -21.57 4.47 9.03
N ASN A 26 -22.70 4.50 8.33
CA ASN A 26 -23.81 3.55 8.53
C ASN A 26 -23.70 2.28 7.69
N ALA A 27 -22.79 2.23 6.71
CA ALA A 27 -22.63 1.06 5.88
C ALA A 27 -22.10 -0.14 6.69
N PRO A 28 -22.55 -1.37 6.37
CA PRO A 28 -22.04 -2.57 7.02
C PRO A 28 -20.54 -2.70 6.73
N GLY A 29 -19.74 -2.65 7.79
CA GLY A 29 -18.29 -2.77 7.71
C GLY A 29 -17.80 -4.20 7.87
N ILE A 30 -16.58 -4.45 7.40
CA ILE A 30 -15.82 -5.62 7.83
C ILE A 30 -15.38 -5.34 9.27
N PRO A 31 -15.69 -6.22 10.25
CA PRO A 31 -15.20 -6.06 11.61
C PRO A 31 -13.67 -6.06 11.58
N MET A 32 -13.06 -4.90 11.86
CA MET A 32 -11.62 -4.80 12.07
C MET A 32 -11.40 -4.38 13.52
N GLU A 33 -10.74 -5.23 14.30
CA GLU A 33 -10.53 -5.01 15.73
C GLU A 33 -9.34 -4.09 16.04
N TYR A 34 -8.56 -3.64 15.03
CA TYR A 34 -7.27 -3.01 15.28
C TYR A 34 -6.94 -1.79 14.41
N GLY A 35 -6.36 -0.76 15.02
CA GLY A 35 -5.67 0.34 14.34
C GLY A 35 -6.51 1.55 13.92
N GLY A 36 -7.78 1.66 14.35
CA GLY A 36 -8.61 2.84 14.06
C GLY A 36 -8.97 2.99 12.58
N ARG A 37 -9.05 1.87 11.86
CA ARG A 37 -9.39 1.76 10.44
C ARG A 37 -10.72 1.03 10.29
N LYS A 38 -11.55 1.46 9.34
CA LYS A 38 -12.79 0.80 8.94
C LYS A 38 -12.82 0.65 7.43
N ILE A 39 -13.39 -0.46 6.97
CA ILE A 39 -13.62 -0.73 5.55
C ILE A 39 -15.09 -1.07 5.39
N VAL A 40 -15.78 -0.32 4.54
CA VAL A 40 -17.22 -0.50 4.26
C VAL A 40 -17.48 -0.59 2.77
N GLY A 41 -18.49 -1.35 2.39
CA GLY A 41 -19.04 -1.32 1.03
C GLY A 41 -20.24 -0.39 0.96
N VAL A 42 -20.19 0.63 0.10
CA VAL A 42 -21.32 1.54 -0.14
C VAL A 42 -21.93 1.24 -1.50
N GLY A 43 -23.10 0.60 -1.48
CA GLY A 43 -23.75 0.10 -2.70
C GLY A 43 -22.87 -0.90 -3.46
N PRO A 44 -23.14 -1.13 -4.75
CA PRO A 44 -22.35 -2.05 -5.57
C PRO A 44 -21.07 -1.41 -6.15
N HIS A 45 -20.87 -0.10 -5.98
CA HIS A 45 -19.84 0.65 -6.71
C HIS A 45 -18.61 0.99 -5.87
N PHE A 46 -18.75 1.15 -4.56
CA PHE A 46 -17.69 1.73 -3.74
C PHE A 46 -17.25 0.82 -2.58
N ILE A 47 -15.95 0.78 -2.39
CA ILE A 47 -15.33 0.45 -1.10
C ILE A 47 -14.78 1.74 -0.53
N VAL A 48 -15.03 1.97 0.76
CA VAL A 48 -14.48 3.12 1.48
C VAL A 48 -13.65 2.62 2.64
N LYS A 49 -12.35 2.93 2.59
CA LYS A 49 -11.43 2.77 3.72
C LYS A 49 -11.33 4.10 4.44
N PHE A 50 -11.62 4.13 5.73
CA PHE A 50 -11.57 5.37 6.49
C PHE A 50 -11.19 5.22 7.95
N GLY A 51 -10.71 6.30 8.56
CA GLY A 51 -10.38 6.36 9.98
C GLY A 51 -9.08 7.10 10.27
N LEU A 52 -8.73 7.19 11.57
CA LEU A 52 -7.54 7.89 12.04
C LEU A 52 -6.24 7.14 11.68
N GLY A 53 -6.31 5.82 11.51
CA GLY A 53 -5.16 4.99 11.12
C GLY A 53 -4.99 4.81 9.62
N VAL A 54 -5.85 5.40 8.79
CA VAL A 54 -5.78 5.26 7.32
C VAL A 54 -4.73 6.24 6.78
N ASN A 55 -3.83 5.74 5.93
CA ASN A 55 -2.85 6.58 5.23
C ASN A 55 -3.26 6.74 3.76
N LEU A 56 -3.44 7.98 3.30
CA LEU A 56 -3.85 8.28 1.92
C LEU A 56 -2.86 7.79 0.85
N MET A 57 -1.62 7.47 1.27
CA MET A 57 -0.60 6.89 0.42
C MET A 57 -1.04 5.59 -0.26
N GLU A 58 -1.92 4.80 0.35
CA GLU A 58 -2.50 3.64 -0.32
C GLU A 58 -3.19 4.03 -1.64
N GLY A 59 -3.97 5.12 -1.62
CA GLY A 59 -4.63 5.64 -2.80
C GLY A 59 -3.66 6.25 -3.81
N GLU A 60 -2.66 6.98 -3.33
CA GLU A 60 -1.60 7.54 -4.18
C GLU A 60 -0.81 6.43 -4.89
N ASN A 61 -0.53 5.31 -4.21
CA ASN A 61 0.11 4.14 -4.80
C ASN A 61 -0.76 3.55 -5.93
N MET A 62 -2.08 3.42 -5.74
CA MET A 62 -2.99 2.95 -6.79
C MET A 62 -3.03 3.90 -7.99
N LEU A 63 -3.07 5.22 -7.75
CA LEU A 63 -3.00 6.22 -8.82
C LEU A 63 -1.69 6.11 -9.62
N PHE A 64 -0.57 5.97 -8.92
CA PHE A 64 0.75 5.80 -9.55
C PHE A 64 0.84 4.52 -10.38
N VAL A 65 0.43 3.39 -9.81
CA VAL A 65 0.46 2.09 -10.51
C VAL A 65 -0.36 2.15 -11.79
N ARG A 66 -1.58 2.68 -11.72
CA ARG A 66 -2.48 2.82 -12.86
C ARG A 66 -1.93 3.72 -13.97
N GLU A 67 -1.15 4.75 -13.63
CA GLU A 67 -0.51 5.63 -14.62
C GLU A 67 0.73 4.99 -15.28
N LYS A 68 1.39 4.04 -14.62
CA LYS A 68 2.72 3.56 -15.03
C LYS A 68 2.75 2.16 -15.60
N ILE A 69 1.88 1.26 -15.13
CA ILE A 69 1.86 -0.13 -15.58
C ILE A 69 0.42 -0.60 -15.80
N ASN A 70 0.27 -1.58 -16.68
CA ASN A 70 -1.03 -2.14 -17.04
C ASN A 70 -1.49 -3.25 -16.07
N ILE A 71 -1.19 -3.10 -14.78
CA ILE A 71 -1.68 -4.01 -13.75
C ILE A 71 -3.05 -3.53 -13.29
N PRO A 72 -4.09 -4.39 -13.30
CA PRO A 72 -5.39 -4.00 -12.81
C PRO A 72 -5.36 -3.69 -11.31
N VAL A 73 -5.69 -2.44 -10.97
CA VAL A 73 -5.88 -1.95 -9.60
C VAL A 73 -7.26 -1.31 -9.47
N PRO A 74 -7.87 -1.30 -8.27
CA PRO A 74 -9.10 -0.56 -8.03
C PRO A 74 -8.96 0.88 -8.48
N ARG A 75 -9.97 1.37 -9.19
CA ARG A 75 -10.02 2.78 -9.52
C ARG A 75 -10.19 3.62 -8.26
N VAL A 76 -9.37 4.66 -8.10
CA VAL A 76 -9.50 5.63 -7.01
C VAL A 76 -10.48 6.73 -7.43
N PHE A 77 -11.48 6.99 -6.60
CA PHE A 77 -12.50 8.03 -6.82
C PHE A 77 -12.31 9.25 -5.93
N ALA A 78 -11.82 9.07 -4.70
CA ALA A 78 -11.52 10.18 -3.81
C ALA A 78 -10.44 9.82 -2.78
N LEU A 79 -9.58 10.79 -2.46
CA LEU A 79 -8.63 10.77 -1.35
C LEU A 79 -8.75 12.08 -0.61
N TYR A 80 -9.14 12.07 0.66
CA TYR A 80 -9.29 13.30 1.44
C TYR A 80 -9.21 13.05 2.94
N SER A 81 -8.96 14.13 3.68
CA SER A 81 -9.02 14.17 5.14
C SER A 81 -10.21 15.02 5.56
N ASP A 82 -10.98 14.54 6.52
CA ASP A 82 -11.97 15.33 7.23
C ASP A 82 -11.25 16.19 8.28
N LEU A 83 -11.35 17.51 8.17
CA LEU A 83 -10.66 18.46 9.04
C LEU A 83 -11.23 18.51 10.46
N GLU A 84 -12.51 18.15 10.64
CA GLU A 84 -13.15 18.17 11.95
C GLU A 84 -12.79 16.93 12.76
N THR A 85 -12.82 15.76 12.11
CA THR A 85 -12.58 14.49 12.78
C THR A 85 -11.13 14.01 12.68
N GLY A 86 -10.34 14.56 11.75
CA GLY A 86 -8.99 14.12 11.43
C GLY A 86 -8.94 12.75 10.71
N LYS A 87 -10.08 12.17 10.34
CA LYS A 87 -10.13 10.88 9.66
C LYS A 87 -9.73 11.04 8.19
N ASN A 88 -8.95 10.09 7.70
CA ASN A 88 -8.67 9.96 6.28
C ASN A 88 -9.70 9.07 5.61
N PHE A 89 -9.98 9.33 4.34
CA PHE A 89 -10.93 8.59 3.51
C PHE A 89 -10.31 8.26 2.17
N ILE A 90 -10.39 6.99 1.79
CA ILE A 90 -10.02 6.46 0.48
C ILE A 90 -11.26 5.81 -0.11
N VAL A 91 -11.81 6.40 -1.16
CA VAL A 91 -12.98 5.90 -1.88
C VAL A 91 -12.50 5.27 -3.18
N ILE A 92 -12.74 3.97 -3.33
CA ILE A 92 -12.24 3.17 -4.45
C ILE A 92 -13.34 2.30 -5.06
N GLU A 93 -13.07 1.78 -6.25
CA GLU A 93 -13.89 0.79 -6.94
C GLU A 93 -14.12 -0.46 -6.08
N ARG A 94 -15.40 -0.84 -5.96
CA ARG A 94 -15.77 -2.14 -5.42
C ARG A 94 -15.59 -3.21 -6.48
N ILE A 95 -14.55 -4.02 -6.32
CA ILE A 95 -14.32 -5.18 -7.19
C ILE A 95 -15.22 -6.33 -6.73
N LEU A 96 -16.14 -6.74 -7.59
CA LEU A 96 -16.93 -7.96 -7.39
C LEU A 96 -16.14 -9.15 -7.94
N GLY A 97 -15.97 -10.17 -7.10
CA GLY A 97 -15.12 -11.30 -7.41
C GLY A 97 -14.75 -12.13 -6.20
N GLN A 98 -13.88 -13.11 -6.42
CA GLN A 98 -13.42 -14.04 -5.39
C GLN A 98 -11.90 -14.06 -5.32
N THR A 99 -11.38 -14.26 -4.12
CA THR A 99 -9.97 -14.59 -3.92
C THR A 99 -9.66 -15.94 -4.58
N PRO A 100 -8.70 -16.01 -5.50
CA PRO A 100 -8.41 -17.26 -6.19
C PRO A 100 -7.76 -18.28 -5.22
N LEU A 101 -8.12 -19.55 -5.38
CA LEU A 101 -7.54 -20.65 -4.60
C LEU A 101 -6.03 -20.81 -4.86
N LEU A 102 -5.63 -20.59 -6.12
CA LEU A 102 -4.25 -20.63 -6.61
C LEU A 102 -3.85 -19.24 -7.12
N ALA A 103 -2.70 -18.72 -6.67
CA ALA A 103 -2.18 -17.44 -7.15
C ALA A 103 -1.41 -17.66 -8.45
N TRP A 104 -1.80 -16.96 -9.52
CA TRP A 104 -0.96 -16.82 -10.71
C TRP A 104 0.01 -15.65 -10.51
N PRO A 105 1.29 -15.81 -10.84
CA PRO A 105 2.30 -14.78 -10.57
C PRO A 105 2.24 -13.61 -11.56
N TYR A 106 1.70 -12.46 -11.16
CA TYR A 106 2.04 -11.15 -11.77
C TYR A 106 3.36 -10.58 -11.20
N PHE A 107 4.25 -11.45 -10.70
CA PHE A 107 5.44 -11.03 -9.96
C PHE A 107 6.41 -10.20 -10.81
N ASP A 108 6.43 -10.40 -12.13
CA ASP A 108 7.40 -9.75 -13.01
C ASP A 108 6.92 -8.40 -13.54
N ASP A 109 5.61 -8.17 -13.66
CA ASP A 109 5.07 -6.91 -14.18
C ASP A 109 5.30 -5.73 -13.23
N LEU A 110 5.22 -5.95 -11.92
CA LEU A 110 5.52 -4.92 -10.92
C LEU A 110 6.99 -4.48 -10.96
N ARG A 111 7.88 -5.43 -11.26
CA ARG A 111 9.34 -5.21 -11.29
C ARG A 111 9.79 -4.40 -12.52
N GLN A 112 8.90 -4.15 -13.48
CA GLN A 112 9.19 -3.32 -14.65
C GLN A 112 9.16 -1.82 -14.35
N LEU A 113 8.63 -1.41 -13.19
CA LEU A 113 8.65 -0.02 -12.76
C LEU A 113 10.09 0.48 -12.51
N LEU A 114 10.33 1.75 -12.87
CA LEU A 114 11.63 2.39 -12.75
C LEU A 114 12.23 2.18 -11.36
N SER A 115 13.44 1.62 -11.35
CA SER A 115 14.27 1.64 -10.16
C SER A 115 14.63 3.09 -9.82
N LEU A 116 14.41 3.45 -8.56
CA LEU A 116 14.82 4.73 -8.01
C LEU A 116 16.11 4.60 -7.23
N LYS A 117 16.72 5.75 -6.94
CA LYS A 117 17.95 5.85 -6.15
C LYS A 117 17.71 5.83 -4.64
N TYR A 118 16.49 5.53 -4.19
CA TYR A 118 16.13 5.51 -2.77
C TYR A 118 15.21 4.32 -2.47
N PHE A 119 15.20 3.90 -1.22
CA PHE A 119 14.25 2.95 -0.66
C PHE A 119 13.25 3.69 0.23
N GLY A 120 11.97 3.50 -0.02
CA GLY A 120 10.94 4.34 0.58
C GLY A 120 9.63 4.20 -0.15
N SER A 121 8.60 4.86 0.35
CA SER A 121 7.30 4.89 -0.30
C SER A 121 7.23 5.99 -1.37
N PHE A 122 6.04 6.16 -1.95
CA PHE A 122 5.75 7.20 -2.94
C PHE A 122 6.23 8.59 -2.49
N ASP A 123 6.93 9.28 -3.38
CA ASP A 123 7.46 10.63 -3.18
C ASP A 123 8.47 10.75 -2.03
N GLN A 124 9.44 9.82 -1.96
CA GLN A 124 10.49 9.79 -0.92
C GLN A 124 9.94 9.83 0.52
N ARG A 125 8.77 9.25 0.76
CA ARG A 125 8.20 9.15 2.09
C ARG A 125 8.64 7.85 2.77
N ARG A 126 8.44 7.80 4.09
CA ARG A 126 8.73 6.62 4.91
C ARG A 126 8.02 5.36 4.42
N LEU A 127 8.66 4.20 4.61
CA LEU A 127 8.04 2.89 4.41
C LEU A 127 6.90 2.69 5.42
N LEU A 128 5.79 2.12 4.94
CA LEU A 128 4.59 1.88 5.75
C LEU A 128 4.45 0.42 6.22
N ASP A 129 5.38 -0.45 5.83
CA ASP A 129 5.42 -1.82 6.34
C ASP A 129 5.63 -1.83 7.87
N GLU A 130 5.02 -2.81 8.54
CA GLU A 130 5.10 -2.99 9.98
C GLU A 130 6.53 -3.26 10.47
N ILE A 131 7.39 -3.86 9.63
CA ILE A 131 8.82 -4.01 9.93
C ILE A 131 9.54 -2.67 10.02
N PHE A 132 8.93 -1.59 9.55
CA PHE A 132 9.45 -0.24 9.67
C PHE A 132 8.54 0.65 10.51
N TRP A 133 7.56 0.12 11.25
CA TRP A 133 6.66 0.94 12.06
C TRP A 133 7.26 1.31 13.42
N THR A 134 7.06 2.55 13.86
CA THR A 134 7.41 3.03 15.20
C THR A 134 6.29 3.90 15.76
N TYR A 135 6.15 3.96 17.10
CA TYR A 135 5.10 4.76 17.75
C TYR A 135 5.24 6.26 17.42
N LYS A 136 6.46 6.79 17.48
CA LYS A 136 6.82 8.11 16.97
C LYS A 136 7.62 7.94 15.69
N PRO A 137 7.44 8.80 14.67
CA PRO A 137 8.28 8.77 13.47
C PRO A 137 9.76 8.80 13.85
N ASP A 138 10.53 7.87 13.30
CA ASP A 138 11.97 7.77 13.42
C ASP A 138 12.55 7.52 12.02
N PRO A 139 13.14 8.54 11.35
CA PRO A 139 13.70 8.38 10.01
C PRO A 139 14.78 7.30 9.91
N LEU A 140 15.47 6.98 11.01
CA LEU A 140 16.48 5.90 11.04
C LEU A 140 15.87 4.50 11.01
N VAL A 141 14.55 4.39 11.23
CA VAL A 141 13.80 3.14 11.17
C VAL A 141 12.79 3.16 10.02
N ASN A 142 12.12 4.28 9.76
CA ASN A 142 11.04 4.34 8.79
C ASN A 142 11.48 4.84 7.41
N GLY A 143 12.66 5.44 7.29
CA GLY A 143 13.16 5.99 6.02
C GLY A 143 12.48 7.30 5.61
N PRO A 144 12.64 7.71 4.33
CA PRO A 144 13.29 6.98 3.24
C PRO A 144 14.81 6.77 3.48
N PHE A 145 15.42 5.90 2.69
CA PHE A 145 16.84 5.56 2.75
C PHE A 145 17.52 5.76 1.40
N ASP A 146 18.72 6.32 1.42
CA ASP A 146 19.51 6.56 0.19
C ASP A 146 20.32 5.33 -0.24
N SER A 147 20.48 4.35 0.65
CA SER A 147 21.28 3.14 0.42
C SER A 147 20.60 1.88 0.96
N GLU A 148 20.99 0.72 0.40
CA GLU A 148 20.53 -0.58 0.88
C GLU A 148 21.08 -0.84 2.29
N GLU A 149 22.31 -0.37 2.55
CA GLU A 149 22.97 -0.43 3.84
C GLU A 149 22.17 0.29 4.94
N ASP A 150 21.65 1.49 4.67
CA ASP A 150 20.83 2.24 5.61
C ASP A 150 19.49 1.53 5.89
N LEU A 151 18.84 1.00 4.86
CA LEU A 151 17.62 0.19 5.01
C LEU A 151 17.89 -1.08 5.83
N ASN A 152 19.01 -1.74 5.60
CA ASN A 152 19.41 -2.94 6.32
C ASN A 152 19.69 -2.64 7.80
N GLU A 153 20.37 -1.53 8.10
CA GLU A 153 20.57 -1.07 9.48
C GLU A 153 19.24 -0.67 10.14
N ALA A 154 18.31 -0.07 9.39
CA ALA A 154 16.97 0.25 9.89
C ALA A 154 16.20 -1.00 10.35
N MET A 155 16.30 -2.12 9.62
CA MET A 155 15.72 -3.40 10.07
C MET A 155 16.31 -3.89 11.40
N LEU A 156 17.62 -3.72 11.60
CA LEU A 156 18.30 -4.09 12.85
C LEU A 156 17.92 -3.16 14.00
N ARG A 157 17.80 -1.86 13.74
CA ARG A 157 17.28 -0.87 14.70
C ARG A 157 15.84 -1.18 15.09
N LYS A 158 14.99 -1.55 14.12
CA LYS A 158 13.62 -2.02 14.43
C LYS A 158 13.66 -3.24 15.32
N TYR A 159 14.50 -4.22 15.00
CA TYR A 159 14.60 -5.45 15.77
C TYR A 159 14.93 -5.18 17.24
N THR A 160 15.89 -4.30 17.52
CA THR A 160 16.23 -3.91 18.91
C THR A 160 15.18 -3.00 19.53
N TYR A 161 14.54 -2.11 18.78
CA TYR A 161 13.37 -1.31 19.22
C TYR A 161 12.24 -2.22 19.72
N ASN A 162 12.00 -3.34 19.04
CA ASN A 162 11.06 -4.39 19.43
C ASN A 162 11.59 -5.33 20.54
N ARG A 163 12.64 -4.91 21.27
CA ARG A 163 13.27 -5.65 22.38
C ARG A 163 13.95 -6.96 21.95
N GLY A 164 14.36 -7.06 20.69
CA GLY A 164 15.21 -8.14 20.21
C GLY A 164 16.58 -8.15 20.90
N PRO A 165 17.17 -9.32 21.19
CA PRO A 165 18.50 -9.42 21.80
C PRO A 165 19.64 -8.71 21.04
N LEU A 166 20.40 -7.88 21.75
CA LEU A 166 21.51 -7.09 21.18
C LEU A 166 22.58 -7.94 20.52
N TYR A 167 22.96 -9.08 21.11
CA TYR A 167 23.99 -9.95 20.55
C TYR A 167 23.62 -10.48 19.15
N ARG A 168 22.32 -10.73 18.92
CA ARG A 168 21.82 -11.21 17.63
C ARG A 168 21.79 -10.06 16.61
N ALA A 169 21.39 -8.87 17.03
CA ALA A 169 21.45 -7.68 16.17
C ALA A 169 22.89 -7.39 15.72
N GLU A 170 23.86 -7.48 16.64
CA GLU A 170 25.27 -7.27 16.34
C GLU A 170 25.86 -8.35 15.45
N TYR A 171 25.48 -9.61 15.65
CA TYR A 171 25.84 -10.70 14.72
C TYR A 171 25.30 -10.43 13.31
N LEU A 172 24.01 -10.10 13.18
CA LEU A 172 23.37 -9.81 11.89
C LEU A 172 23.98 -8.59 11.22
N ARG A 173 24.33 -7.54 11.97
CA ARG A 173 25.02 -6.35 11.45
C ARG A 173 26.33 -6.69 10.75
N ARG A 174 27.05 -7.71 11.23
CA ARG A 174 28.28 -8.19 10.60
C ARG A 174 28.01 -9.02 9.35
N CYS A 175 26.87 -9.73 9.28
CA CYS A 175 26.53 -10.59 8.15
C CYS A 175 25.84 -9.85 7.00
N PHE A 176 24.96 -8.89 7.31
CA PHE A 176 24.10 -8.21 6.33
C PHE A 176 24.88 -7.61 5.15
N PRO A 177 26.00 -6.89 5.34
CA PRO A 177 26.78 -6.35 4.22
C PRO A 177 27.35 -7.39 3.25
N PHE A 178 27.39 -8.67 3.63
CA PHE A 178 27.85 -9.75 2.75
C PHE A 178 26.71 -10.45 2.00
N ILE A 179 25.48 -10.37 2.52
CA ILE A 179 24.31 -11.10 2.02
C ILE A 179 23.34 -10.15 1.28
N PHE A 180 23.04 -9.01 1.88
CA PHE A 180 22.12 -8.00 1.39
C PHE A 180 22.91 -6.80 0.88
N LYS A 181 23.43 -6.92 -0.34
CA LYS A 181 24.18 -5.87 -1.02
C LYS A 181 23.97 -5.90 -2.53
N GLY A 182 24.03 -4.73 -3.15
CA GLY A 182 23.99 -4.57 -4.60
C GLY A 182 22.59 -4.70 -5.21
N HIS A 183 21.53 -4.62 -4.40
CA HIS A 183 20.16 -4.67 -4.89
C HIS A 183 19.68 -3.26 -5.26
N THR A 184 19.02 -3.17 -6.42
CA THR A 184 18.37 -1.94 -6.86
C THR A 184 17.01 -1.79 -6.18
N ALA A 185 16.64 -0.56 -5.82
CA ALA A 185 15.33 -0.27 -5.28
C ALA A 185 14.25 -0.55 -6.34
N THR A 186 13.36 -1.50 -6.08
CA THR A 186 12.34 -2.02 -7.00
C THR A 186 10.96 -1.76 -6.42
N PHE A 187 10.05 -1.19 -7.21
CA PHE A 187 8.69 -0.97 -6.73
C PHE A 187 8.00 -2.31 -6.46
N THR A 188 7.50 -2.47 -5.25
CA THR A 188 6.94 -3.72 -4.74
C THR A 188 5.63 -3.41 -4.02
N HIS A 189 4.68 -4.34 -4.10
CA HIS A 189 3.37 -4.22 -3.43
C HIS A 189 3.49 -4.15 -1.89
N GLY A 190 4.46 -4.84 -1.29
CA GLY A 190 4.71 -4.87 0.15
C GLY A 190 3.89 -5.90 0.92
N ASP A 191 2.62 -6.15 0.54
CA ASP A 191 1.78 -7.22 1.14
C ASP A 191 1.09 -8.11 0.09
N LEU A 192 1.84 -8.60 -0.91
CA LEU A 192 1.24 -9.39 -1.98
C LEU A 192 0.94 -10.81 -1.50
N GLN A 193 -0.29 -10.98 -1.00
CA GLN A 193 -0.81 -12.25 -0.49
C GLN A 193 -2.10 -12.60 -1.24
N ARG A 194 -2.51 -13.88 -1.20
CA ARG A 194 -3.73 -14.34 -1.89
C ARG A 194 -4.94 -13.47 -1.58
N LYS A 195 -5.15 -13.12 -0.30
CA LYS A 195 -6.25 -12.25 0.19
C LYS A 195 -6.33 -10.88 -0.52
N ASN A 196 -5.20 -10.41 -1.07
CA ASN A 196 -5.05 -9.11 -1.73
C ASN A 196 -5.14 -9.24 -3.27
N ILE A 197 -5.61 -10.38 -3.77
CA ILE A 197 -5.86 -10.65 -5.18
C ILE A 197 -7.33 -11.03 -5.34
N ILE A 198 -8.05 -10.34 -6.22
CA ILE A 198 -9.44 -10.64 -6.56
C ILE A 198 -9.52 -11.05 -8.02
N LEU A 199 -10.08 -12.22 -8.29
CA LEU A 199 -10.53 -12.61 -9.62
C LEU A 199 -11.87 -11.95 -9.89
N ARG A 200 -11.89 -10.92 -10.73
CA ARG A 200 -13.10 -10.17 -11.09
C ARG A 200 -14.09 -11.09 -11.80
N GLU A 201 -15.36 -11.01 -11.43
CA GLU A 201 -16.44 -11.65 -12.17
C GLU A 201 -16.52 -11.10 -13.60
N LYS A 202 -16.80 -11.95 -14.58
CA LYS A 202 -16.95 -11.52 -15.97
C LYS A 202 -18.18 -10.61 -16.08
N SER A 203 -18.01 -9.39 -16.54
CA SER A 203 -19.13 -8.60 -17.07
C SER A 203 -19.40 -9.01 -18.51
N HIS A 204 -20.64 -8.80 -18.98
CA HIS A 204 -21.05 -9.11 -20.36
C HIS A 204 -20.17 -8.43 -21.42
N ASP A 205 -19.44 -7.37 -21.06
CA ASP A 205 -18.66 -6.52 -21.96
C ASP A 205 -17.14 -6.76 -21.88
N GLN A 206 -16.65 -7.70 -21.05
CA GLN A 206 -15.21 -7.99 -20.93
C GLN A 206 -14.89 -9.47 -21.15
N GLU A 207 -14.03 -9.73 -22.14
CA GLU A 207 -13.55 -11.07 -22.48
C GLU A 207 -12.45 -11.49 -21.49
N GLY A 208 -12.83 -12.33 -20.52
CA GLY A 208 -11.88 -12.98 -19.60
C GLY A 208 -12.07 -12.58 -18.14
N SER A 209 -11.65 -13.46 -17.22
CA SER A 209 -11.58 -13.12 -15.80
C SER A 209 -10.26 -12.39 -15.56
N HIS A 210 -10.33 -11.14 -15.08
CA HIS A 210 -9.15 -10.33 -14.82
C HIS A 210 -8.81 -10.35 -13.33
N LEU A 211 -7.55 -10.58 -13.01
CA LEU A 211 -7.04 -10.49 -11.64
C LEU A 211 -6.79 -9.02 -11.30
N VAL A 212 -7.32 -8.57 -10.17
CA VAL A 212 -7.17 -7.21 -9.64
C VAL A 212 -6.42 -7.30 -8.31
N ILE A 213 -5.35 -6.52 -8.17
CA ILE A 213 -4.56 -6.45 -6.94
C ILE A 213 -5.09 -5.29 -6.09
N ILE A 214 -5.38 -5.56 -4.82
CA ILE A 214 -5.90 -4.59 -3.84
C ILE A 214 -4.91 -4.40 -2.69
N ASP A 215 -5.19 -3.44 -1.81
CA ASP A 215 -4.45 -3.24 -0.56
C ASP A 215 -2.99 -2.78 -0.74
N TRP A 216 -2.81 -1.67 -1.45
CA TRP A 216 -1.52 -1.06 -1.81
C TRP A 216 -0.91 -0.20 -0.68
N GLU A 217 -1.31 -0.40 0.58
CA GLU A 217 -0.88 0.42 1.72
C GLU A 217 0.63 0.33 1.94
N LYS A 218 1.20 -0.88 1.80
CA LYS A 218 2.62 -1.16 2.07
C LYS A 218 3.50 -1.02 0.83
N SER A 219 2.99 -0.46 -0.26
CA SER A 219 3.75 -0.39 -1.51
C SER A 219 4.82 0.70 -1.48
N GLY A 220 5.96 0.42 -2.09
CA GLY A 220 7.13 1.28 -2.11
C GLY A 220 8.30 0.66 -2.86
N TRP A 221 9.45 1.31 -2.83
CA TRP A 221 10.72 0.82 -3.38
C TRP A 221 11.47 0.04 -2.30
N TYR A 222 11.57 -1.27 -2.51
CA TYR A 222 12.23 -2.24 -1.64
C TYR A 222 13.39 -2.90 -2.39
N PRO A 223 14.37 -3.51 -1.69
CA PRO A 223 15.35 -4.37 -2.34
C PRO A 223 14.68 -5.62 -2.94
N ARG A 224 15.36 -6.26 -3.91
CA ARG A 224 14.78 -7.35 -4.73
C ARG A 224 14.78 -8.74 -4.05
N TYR A 225 15.33 -8.87 -2.84
CA TYR A 225 15.45 -10.15 -2.14
C TYR A 225 14.18 -10.57 -1.38
#